data_AF-A0A956YZI8-F1
#
_entry.id   AF-A0A956YZI8-F1
#
_cell.length_a   1.000
_cell.length_b   1.000
_cell.length_c   1.000
_cell.angle_alpha   90.00
_cell.angle_beta   90.00
_cell.angle_gamma   90.00
#
_symmetry.space_group_name_H-M   'P 1'
#
loop_
_entity.id
_entity.type
_entity.pdbx_description
1 polymer ?
#
loop_
_entity_poly.entity_id
_entity_poly.type
_entity_poly.pdbx_seq_one_letter_code
_entity_poly.pdbx_strand_id
1 'polypeptide(L)'
;HIGYSTLKWDWNLWQNYLVKRWINDRQIDLDQTDIFSFEAFTVNVEARDLNADGVHEWLLNVSKQLGDSDSPLVWYQIAYRSGEIYHIASAPGVADTRWGAHLEEFVFDDVNADGKLEWGLVDYGSPYIGGGYISTSSRIYLGQWTGTSFHIILSADASNRMEFANIDTDPSQELIVFKNHSDNWSCITLQQLSYEWDGNSYVPGFDKAILSNTADCTLRRAETAMWIGDFEAAAALYELYLVEYERAYARYLDKLEECGDCGIPRRIIMLGPYVYARRIIAYAMMRDSERVQQYIDTLKADDRRDGFGDALIAANSFRTEDLCWAAYNYYEANPSFDISSDLDISYRVIPGRILEDIHTLTEYFFLGDTIDPARAGCDPAFLNPAYHPTPTPTPTPFVSQSTFISDYETLQDVRNLEQKLLRDGNYNQAVETATNTLAQFADGRFAYRLFEIRYYRALALEQLNRPNEALADYVAIYENAPDSAWRLLAAMNIERTNRVE
;
A
#
# COMPACT_ATOMS: atom_id res chain seq x y z
N HIS A 1 18.52 11.40 -14.49
CA HIS A 1 17.48 10.57 -13.84
C HIS A 1 17.61 10.46 -12.31
N ILE A 2 18.68 10.98 -11.70
CA ILE A 2 18.71 11.31 -10.28
C ILE A 2 17.96 12.66 -10.09
N GLY A 3 17.00 12.76 -9.16
CA GLY A 3 16.51 14.06 -8.67
C GLY A 3 14.99 14.30 -8.60
N TYR A 4 14.12 13.41 -9.05
CA TYR A 4 12.66 13.67 -8.97
C TYR A 4 12.03 13.29 -7.63
N SER A 5 12.61 12.41 -6.81
CA SER A 5 11.96 11.88 -5.60
C SER A 5 11.92 12.84 -4.41
N THR A 6 12.85 13.79 -4.37
CA THR A 6 13.03 14.62 -3.18
C THR A 6 12.56 16.07 -3.38
N LEU A 7 12.29 16.48 -4.64
CA LEU A 7 11.50 17.67 -5.01
C LEU A 7 10.02 17.57 -4.60
N LYS A 8 9.57 16.35 -4.25
CA LYS A 8 8.16 15.99 -4.03
C LYS A 8 7.58 16.50 -2.72
N TRP A 9 8.39 16.61 -1.68
CA TRP A 9 7.89 16.88 -0.32
C TRP A 9 7.79 18.38 0.01
N ASP A 10 8.54 19.24 -0.69
CA ASP A 10 8.43 20.70 -0.55
C ASP A 10 7.29 21.30 -1.37
N TRP A 11 6.78 20.60 -2.38
CA TRP A 11 5.80 21.13 -3.31
C TRP A 11 4.53 21.66 -2.61
N ASN A 12 4.08 20.97 -1.57
CA ASN A 12 2.90 21.39 -0.80
C ASN A 12 3.16 22.61 0.07
N LEU A 13 4.35 22.68 0.68
CA LEU A 13 4.77 23.85 1.44
C LEU A 13 4.81 25.09 0.52
N TRP A 14 5.35 24.91 -0.68
CA TRP A 14 5.39 25.91 -1.74
C TRP A 14 4.00 26.41 -2.14
N GLN A 15 3.09 25.50 -2.46
CA GLN A 15 1.74 25.84 -2.90
C GLN A 15 0.96 26.58 -1.82
N ASN A 16 1.06 26.14 -0.56
CA ASN A 16 0.41 26.83 0.57
C ASN A 16 0.95 28.25 0.71
N TYR A 17 2.26 28.43 0.62
CA TYR A 17 2.89 29.74 0.72
C TYR A 17 2.46 30.66 -0.43
N LEU A 18 2.43 30.16 -1.66
CA LEU A 18 2.03 30.93 -2.84
C LEU A 18 0.57 31.39 -2.75
N VAL A 19 -0.36 30.49 -2.45
CA VAL A 19 -1.79 30.81 -2.30
C VAL A 19 -1.99 31.79 -1.15
N LYS A 20 -1.40 31.52 0.03
CA LYS A 20 -1.45 32.42 1.20
C LYS A 20 -0.96 33.81 0.85
N ARG A 21 0.20 33.90 0.20
CA ARG A 21 0.80 35.18 -0.18
C ARG A 21 -0.08 35.91 -1.17
N TRP A 22 -0.63 35.23 -2.16
CA TRP A 22 -1.48 35.85 -3.17
C TRP A 22 -2.76 36.43 -2.56
N ILE A 23 -3.44 35.68 -1.70
CA ILE A 23 -4.64 36.14 -0.98
C ILE A 23 -4.33 37.40 -0.18
N ASN A 24 -3.24 37.40 0.60
CA ASN A 24 -2.91 38.51 1.49
C ASN A 24 -2.36 39.74 0.73
N ASP A 25 -1.47 39.56 -0.25
CA ASP A 25 -0.86 40.66 -1.02
C ASP A 25 -1.90 41.40 -1.90
N ARG A 26 -2.95 40.69 -2.33
CA ARG A 26 -4.04 41.25 -3.15
C ARG A 26 -5.30 41.60 -2.36
N GLN A 27 -5.31 41.37 -1.06
CA GLN A 27 -6.47 41.57 -0.19
C GLN A 27 -7.74 40.90 -0.76
N ILE A 28 -7.60 39.65 -1.20
CA ILE A 28 -8.75 38.88 -1.71
C ILE A 28 -9.71 38.63 -0.55
N ASP A 29 -10.96 39.06 -0.71
CA ASP A 29 -12.02 38.77 0.24
C ASP A 29 -12.66 37.43 -0.09
N LEU A 30 -12.30 36.38 0.65
CA LEU A 30 -12.80 35.02 0.43
C LEU A 30 -14.31 34.90 0.71
N ASP A 31 -14.91 35.83 1.47
CA ASP A 31 -16.37 35.88 1.67
C ASP A 31 -17.15 36.29 0.41
N GLN A 32 -16.48 36.91 -0.57
CA GLN A 32 -17.09 37.47 -1.78
C GLN A 32 -16.49 36.91 -3.07
N THR A 33 -15.60 35.92 -2.97
CA THR A 33 -14.84 35.37 -4.09
C THR A 33 -15.09 33.89 -4.21
N ASP A 34 -15.81 33.45 -5.26
CA ASP A 34 -16.02 32.03 -5.53
C ASP A 34 -14.82 31.39 -6.27
N ILE A 35 -14.11 32.18 -7.08
CA ILE A 35 -12.99 31.72 -7.89
C ILE A 35 -11.99 32.85 -8.13
N PHE A 36 -10.70 32.53 -8.07
CA PHE A 36 -9.64 33.42 -8.55
C PHE A 36 -8.51 32.63 -9.21
N SER A 37 -7.75 33.29 -10.08
CA SER A 37 -6.63 32.68 -10.80
C SER A 37 -5.39 33.55 -10.72
N PHE A 38 -4.23 32.90 -10.68
CA PHE A 38 -2.93 33.56 -10.75
C PHE A 38 -1.92 32.64 -11.42
N GLU A 39 -1.13 33.20 -12.35
CA GLU A 39 -0.21 32.41 -13.18
C GLU A 39 -0.90 31.20 -13.84
N ALA A 40 -0.49 29.99 -13.51
CA ALA A 40 -1.06 28.73 -13.99
C ALA A 40 -2.02 28.07 -12.98
N PHE A 41 -2.37 28.78 -11.89
CA PHE A 41 -3.23 28.29 -10.81
C PHE A 41 -4.65 28.85 -10.93
N THR A 42 -5.62 28.00 -10.65
CA THR A 42 -7.01 28.37 -10.43
C THR A 42 -7.43 27.87 -9.06
N VAL A 43 -8.03 28.74 -8.26
CA VAL A 43 -8.49 28.44 -6.90
C VAL A 43 -10.00 28.64 -6.87
N ASN A 44 -10.74 27.55 -6.67
CA ASN A 44 -12.15 27.61 -6.31
C ASN A 44 -12.27 27.70 -4.79
N VAL A 45 -13.17 28.55 -4.31
CA VAL A 45 -13.35 28.88 -2.90
C VAL A 45 -14.75 28.46 -2.49
N GLU A 46 -14.84 27.71 -1.40
CA GLU A 46 -16.11 27.28 -0.82
C GLU A 46 -16.11 27.56 0.67
N ALA A 47 -17.05 28.37 1.15
CA ALA A 47 -17.21 28.64 2.56
C ALA A 47 -17.83 27.43 3.29
N ARG A 48 -17.21 26.99 4.38
CA ARG A 48 -17.62 25.84 5.19
C ARG A 48 -17.39 26.11 6.67
N ASP A 49 -18.28 25.66 7.53
CA ASP A 49 -18.11 25.71 8.98
C ASP A 49 -17.49 24.38 9.44
N LEU A 50 -16.16 24.24 9.33
CA LEU A 50 -15.48 22.95 9.46
C LEU A 50 -15.46 22.42 10.90
N ASN A 51 -15.66 23.29 11.89
CA ASN A 51 -15.67 22.96 13.32
C ASN A 51 -17.03 23.19 14.00
N ALA A 52 -18.09 23.49 13.22
CA ALA A 52 -19.45 23.76 13.69
C ALA A 52 -19.55 24.90 14.71
N ASP A 53 -18.70 25.93 14.61
CA ASP A 53 -18.70 27.09 15.52
C ASP A 53 -19.51 28.30 14.99
N GLY A 54 -20.08 28.17 13.79
CA GLY A 54 -20.85 29.21 13.11
C GLY A 54 -20.00 30.24 12.35
N VAL A 55 -18.67 30.07 12.31
CA VAL A 55 -17.73 30.87 11.53
C VAL A 55 -17.26 30.04 10.35
N HIS A 56 -17.19 30.66 9.17
CA HIS A 56 -16.68 29.97 7.99
C HIS A 56 -15.15 29.89 8.01
N GLU A 57 -14.64 28.71 7.71
CA GLU A 57 -13.41 28.52 6.96
C GLU A 57 -13.70 28.46 5.45
N TRP A 58 -12.65 28.54 4.65
CA TRP A 58 -12.78 28.46 3.20
C TRP A 58 -11.97 27.28 2.68
N LEU A 59 -12.67 26.29 2.13
CA LEU A 59 -12.06 25.22 1.36
C LEU A 59 -11.57 25.79 0.03
N LEU A 60 -10.27 25.69 -0.20
CA LEU A 60 -9.61 26.11 -1.43
C LEU A 60 -9.30 24.88 -2.27
N ASN A 61 -10.07 24.67 -3.34
CA ASN A 61 -9.76 23.67 -4.36
C ASN A 61 -8.83 24.31 -5.39
N VAL A 62 -7.53 24.02 -5.26
CA VAL A 62 -6.48 24.60 -6.08
C VAL A 62 -6.13 23.64 -7.20
N SER A 63 -6.23 24.12 -8.43
CA SER A 63 -5.81 23.40 -9.61
C SER A 63 -4.65 24.10 -10.33
N LYS A 64 -3.76 23.33 -10.95
CA LYS A 64 -2.66 23.84 -11.78
C LYS A 64 -2.62 23.14 -13.12
N GLN A 65 -2.66 23.92 -14.19
CA GLN A 65 -2.46 23.42 -15.54
C GLN A 65 -0.97 23.10 -15.79
N LEU A 66 -0.65 21.86 -16.15
CA LEU A 66 0.72 21.43 -16.48
C LEU A 66 0.95 21.41 -18.00
N GLY A 67 1.17 22.58 -18.59
CA GLY A 67 1.37 22.68 -20.04
C GLY A 67 0.17 22.14 -20.82
N ASP A 68 0.43 21.27 -21.81
CA ASP A 68 -0.59 20.68 -22.68
C ASP A 68 -1.25 19.41 -22.09
N SER A 69 -1.05 19.08 -20.81
CA SER A 69 -1.70 17.91 -20.21
C SER A 69 -3.20 18.14 -20.04
N ASP A 70 -4.04 17.18 -20.42
CA ASP A 70 -5.50 17.25 -20.28
C ASP A 70 -5.99 17.19 -18.82
N SER A 71 -5.13 16.88 -17.86
CA SER A 71 -5.50 16.74 -16.44
C SER A 71 -4.73 17.75 -15.58
N PRO A 72 -5.40 18.75 -14.97
CA PRO A 72 -4.74 19.63 -14.03
C PRO A 72 -4.35 18.86 -12.76
N LEU A 73 -3.26 19.28 -12.11
CA LEU A 73 -3.01 18.85 -10.73
C LEU A 73 -4.04 19.52 -9.84
N VAL A 74 -4.73 18.75 -8.98
CA VAL A 74 -5.76 19.26 -8.07
C VAL A 74 -5.39 18.89 -6.64
N TRP A 75 -5.52 19.85 -5.72
CA TRP A 75 -5.36 19.61 -4.28
C TRP A 75 -6.20 20.58 -3.47
N TYR A 76 -6.40 20.24 -2.19
CA TYR A 76 -7.17 21.06 -1.27
C TYR A 76 -6.30 21.78 -0.24
N GLN A 77 -6.69 22.99 0.11
CA GLN A 77 -6.18 23.75 1.24
C GLN A 77 -7.36 24.33 2.02
N ILE A 78 -7.13 24.68 3.29
CA ILE A 78 -8.14 25.35 4.11
C ILE A 78 -7.59 26.73 4.46
N ALA A 79 -8.34 27.77 4.13
CA ALA A 79 -8.11 29.10 4.67
C ALA A 79 -8.94 29.29 5.94
N TYR A 80 -8.35 29.94 6.94
CA TYR A 80 -9.06 30.42 8.11
C TYR A 80 -8.58 31.83 8.45
N ARG A 81 -9.41 32.58 9.17
CA ARG A 81 -9.17 33.99 9.44
C ARG A 81 -8.79 34.20 10.90
N SER A 82 -7.70 34.92 11.14
CA SER A 82 -7.33 35.42 12.47
C SER A 82 -7.16 36.93 12.40
N GLY A 83 -8.17 37.67 12.89
CA GLY A 83 -8.26 39.11 12.68
C GLY A 83 -8.52 39.47 11.21
N GLU A 84 -7.62 40.23 10.59
CA GLU A 84 -7.72 40.63 9.17
C GLU A 84 -6.88 39.76 8.23
N ILE A 85 -6.17 38.76 8.77
CA ILE A 85 -5.20 37.97 8.00
C ILE A 85 -5.78 36.58 7.73
N TYR A 86 -5.67 36.14 6.48
CA TYR A 86 -5.93 34.76 6.10
C TYR A 86 -4.69 33.89 6.34
N HIS A 87 -4.90 32.82 7.08
CA HIS A 87 -3.96 31.73 7.29
C HIS A 87 -4.35 30.55 6.41
N ILE A 88 -3.37 29.82 5.89
CA ILE A 88 -3.60 28.63 5.06
C ILE A 88 -3.04 27.40 5.79
N ALA A 89 -3.87 26.38 5.93
CA ALA A 89 -3.51 25.05 6.40
C ALA A 89 -3.61 24.05 5.24
N SER A 90 -2.74 23.02 5.26
CA SER A 90 -2.84 21.90 4.31
C SER A 90 -4.05 21.04 4.64
N ALA A 91 -4.75 20.56 3.62
CA ALA A 91 -5.61 19.39 3.75
C ALA A 91 -4.79 18.11 3.98
N PRO A 92 -5.40 17.02 4.51
CA PRO A 92 -4.79 15.69 4.55
C PRO A 92 -4.36 15.18 3.18
N GLY A 93 -3.40 14.25 3.17
CA GLY A 93 -3.18 13.38 1.99
C GLY A 93 -2.51 14.03 0.78
N VAL A 94 -2.32 15.35 0.76
CA VAL A 94 -1.70 16.06 -0.38
C VAL A 94 -0.23 15.67 -0.61
N ALA A 95 0.40 14.94 0.31
CA ALA A 95 1.83 14.62 0.24
C ALA A 95 2.24 13.72 -0.95
N ASP A 96 1.31 12.99 -1.58
CA ASP A 96 1.71 11.94 -2.54
C ASP A 96 0.83 11.76 -3.78
N THR A 97 0.14 12.80 -4.26
CA THR A 97 -0.63 12.71 -5.52
C THR A 97 0.30 12.66 -6.75
N ARG A 98 1.03 11.56 -6.93
CA ARG A 98 1.84 11.31 -8.13
C ARG A 98 0.93 10.80 -9.25
N TRP A 99 1.26 11.16 -10.49
CA TRP A 99 0.77 10.48 -11.70
C TRP A 99 -0.75 10.50 -11.92
N GLY A 100 -1.40 11.63 -11.67
CA GLY A 100 -2.85 11.75 -11.90
C GLY A 100 -3.70 11.14 -10.79
N ALA A 101 -3.09 10.93 -9.62
CA ALA A 101 -3.83 10.73 -8.39
C ALA A 101 -4.77 11.93 -8.14
N HIS A 102 -6.03 11.64 -7.86
CA HIS A 102 -7.07 12.62 -7.63
C HIS A 102 -7.61 12.43 -6.22
N LEU A 103 -7.62 13.54 -5.46
CA LEU A 103 -8.30 13.61 -4.19
C LEU A 103 -9.77 13.92 -4.46
N GLU A 104 -10.67 13.08 -3.99
CA GLU A 104 -12.11 13.29 -4.03
C GLU A 104 -12.67 13.33 -2.60
N GLU A 105 -13.56 14.27 -2.34
CA GLU A 105 -14.34 14.28 -1.11
C GLU A 105 -15.43 13.21 -1.19
N PHE A 106 -15.47 12.32 -0.19
CA PHE A 106 -16.51 11.30 -0.09
C PHE A 106 -17.45 11.51 1.11
N VAL A 107 -17.04 12.30 2.11
CA VAL A 107 -17.90 12.69 3.22
C VAL A 107 -17.52 14.07 3.76
N PHE A 108 -18.55 14.81 4.17
CA PHE A 108 -18.43 16.03 4.95
C PHE A 108 -19.65 16.12 5.87
N ASP A 109 -19.60 15.42 7.01
CA ASP A 109 -20.72 15.25 7.94
C ASP A 109 -20.20 14.88 9.35
N ASP A 110 -21.05 14.99 10.38
CA ASP A 110 -20.78 14.51 11.75
C ASP A 110 -21.10 13.01 11.83
N VAL A 111 -20.20 12.18 11.29
CA VAL A 111 -20.43 10.74 11.14
C VAL A 111 -20.26 9.99 12.46
N ASN A 112 -19.52 10.55 13.42
CA ASN A 112 -19.33 9.95 14.73
C ASN A 112 -20.29 10.50 15.81
N ALA A 113 -21.17 11.45 15.46
CA ALA A 113 -22.11 12.11 16.36
C ALA A 113 -21.44 12.80 17.57
N ASP A 114 -20.20 13.29 17.41
CA ASP A 114 -19.45 14.01 18.45
C ASP A 114 -19.71 15.54 18.43
N GLY A 115 -20.52 16.00 17.47
CA GLY A 115 -20.87 17.41 17.26
C GLY A 115 -19.87 18.17 16.40
N LYS A 116 -18.87 17.51 15.82
CA LYS A 116 -17.91 18.09 14.87
C LYS A 116 -18.08 17.41 13.52
N LEU A 117 -17.72 18.13 12.45
CA LEU A 117 -17.75 17.56 11.12
C LEU A 117 -16.45 16.81 10.83
N GLU A 118 -16.59 15.59 10.31
CA GLU A 118 -15.50 14.88 9.66
C GLU A 118 -15.44 15.24 8.18
N TRP A 119 -14.23 15.51 7.71
CA TRP A 119 -13.95 15.65 6.28
C TRP A 119 -13.17 14.44 5.79
N GLY A 120 -13.80 13.68 4.90
CA GLY A 120 -13.24 12.47 4.31
C GLY A 120 -12.79 12.69 2.88
N LEU A 121 -11.52 12.39 2.64
CA LEU A 121 -10.88 12.43 1.34
C LEU A 121 -10.44 11.03 0.92
N VAL A 122 -10.65 10.68 -0.34
CA VAL A 122 -10.07 9.50 -0.97
C VAL A 122 -9.05 9.95 -2.01
N ASP A 123 -7.82 9.50 -1.85
CA ASP A 123 -6.75 9.62 -2.83
C ASP A 123 -6.78 8.39 -3.72
N TYR A 124 -7.36 8.49 -4.92
CA TYR A 124 -7.29 7.40 -5.88
C TYR A 124 -5.90 7.41 -6.53
N GLY A 125 -5.01 6.58 -5.99
CA GLY A 125 -3.72 6.33 -6.62
C GLY A 125 -3.92 5.93 -8.09
N SER A 126 -3.06 6.42 -8.98
CA SER A 126 -3.01 5.94 -10.37
C SER A 126 -2.97 4.42 -10.34
N PRO A 127 -3.87 3.69 -11.05
CA PRO A 127 -3.88 2.24 -11.03
C PRO A 127 -2.50 1.77 -11.51
N TYR A 128 -1.68 1.28 -10.58
CA TYR A 128 -0.39 0.72 -10.95
C TYR A 128 -0.65 -0.65 -11.54
N ILE A 129 -0.53 -0.74 -12.87
CA ILE A 129 -0.57 -2.00 -13.61
C ILE A 129 0.87 -2.47 -13.78
N GLY A 130 1.37 -3.26 -12.82
CA GLY A 130 2.67 -3.92 -12.90
C GLY A 130 2.55 -5.35 -12.38
N GLY A 131 3.05 -6.33 -13.13
CA GLY A 131 3.08 -7.76 -12.72
C GLY A 131 1.72 -8.47 -12.74
N GLY A 132 0.74 -7.99 -13.51
CA GLY A 132 -0.58 -8.63 -13.60
C GLY A 132 -1.59 -8.24 -12.51
N TYR A 133 -1.29 -7.23 -11.70
CA TYR A 133 -2.17 -6.72 -10.64
C TYR A 133 -2.73 -5.34 -10.98
N ILE A 134 -4.00 -5.11 -10.68
CA ILE A 134 -4.60 -3.78 -10.58
C ILE A 134 -4.66 -3.48 -9.09
N SER A 135 -3.61 -2.85 -8.56
CA SER A 135 -3.68 -2.22 -7.24
C SER A 135 -4.22 -0.81 -7.43
N THR A 136 -5.53 -0.62 -7.29
CA THR A 136 -6.07 0.69 -6.92
C THR A 136 -5.73 0.90 -5.45
N SER A 137 -4.49 1.32 -5.19
CA SER A 137 -4.08 1.74 -3.85
C SER A 137 -4.73 3.09 -3.58
N SER A 138 -6.04 3.09 -3.36
CA SER A 138 -6.70 4.30 -2.91
C SER A 138 -6.40 4.44 -1.42
N ARG A 139 -6.19 5.66 -0.96
CA ARG A 139 -6.01 5.92 0.46
C ARG A 139 -7.09 6.84 0.96
N ILE A 140 -7.76 6.43 2.03
CA ILE A 140 -8.74 7.22 2.74
C ILE A 140 -8.03 8.02 3.81
N TYR A 141 -8.37 9.29 3.90
CA TYR A 141 -8.06 10.16 5.02
C TYR A 141 -9.36 10.68 5.59
N LEU A 142 -9.57 10.48 6.89
CA LEU A 142 -10.63 11.13 7.64
C LEU A 142 -9.98 12.03 8.67
N GLY A 143 -10.55 13.22 8.88
CA GLY A 143 -10.13 14.02 10.02
C GLY A 143 -11.05 15.17 10.32
N GLN A 144 -10.62 15.91 11.33
CA GLN A 144 -11.39 16.98 11.95
C GLN A 144 -10.58 18.26 11.92
N TRP A 145 -11.27 19.37 11.72
CA TRP A 145 -10.66 20.69 11.82
C TRP A 145 -10.50 21.11 13.29
N THR A 146 -9.31 21.58 13.65
CA THR A 146 -8.96 22.01 15.02
C THR A 146 -9.03 23.54 15.21
N GLY A 147 -9.52 24.27 14.22
CA GLY A 147 -9.49 25.74 14.16
C GLY A 147 -8.24 26.32 13.50
N THR A 148 -7.13 25.57 13.49
CA THR A 148 -5.86 26.04 12.87
C THR A 148 -5.16 25.01 12.00
N SER A 149 -5.53 23.74 12.15
CA SER A 149 -4.95 22.62 11.42
C SER A 149 -5.96 21.50 11.29
N PHE A 150 -5.70 20.59 10.36
CA PHE A 150 -6.50 19.40 10.20
C PHE A 150 -5.85 18.22 10.95
N HIS A 151 -6.61 17.58 11.83
CA HIS A 151 -6.18 16.42 12.59
C HIS A 151 -6.70 15.14 11.93
N ILE A 152 -5.81 14.33 11.38
CA ILE A 152 -6.18 13.05 10.76
C ILE A 152 -6.56 12.05 11.86
N ILE A 153 -7.83 11.65 11.89
CA ILE A 153 -8.38 10.65 12.82
C ILE A 153 -8.42 9.25 12.23
N LEU A 154 -8.24 9.13 10.90
CA LEU A 154 -8.07 7.86 10.19
C LEU A 154 -7.16 8.03 8.98
N SER A 155 -6.25 7.09 8.78
CA SER A 155 -5.65 6.83 7.48
C SER A 155 -5.70 5.34 7.20
N ALA A 156 -6.38 4.96 6.12
CA ALA A 156 -6.61 3.57 5.76
C ALA A 156 -6.49 3.39 4.25
N ASP A 157 -5.97 2.25 3.80
CA ASP A 157 -6.07 1.91 2.38
C ASP A 157 -7.52 1.55 2.04
N ALA A 158 -7.93 1.76 0.80
CA ALA A 158 -9.21 1.34 0.24
C ALA A 158 -9.02 0.97 -1.23
N SER A 159 -9.67 -0.09 -1.69
CA SER A 159 -9.53 -0.52 -3.08
C SER A 159 -10.82 -0.61 -3.87
N ASN A 160 -11.99 -0.74 -3.22
CA ASN A 160 -13.27 -0.86 -3.92
C ASN A 160 -14.33 0.15 -3.51
N ARG A 161 -14.82 0.03 -2.27
CA ARG A 161 -16.02 0.71 -1.77
C ARG A 161 -15.81 1.05 -0.32
N MET A 162 -16.37 2.16 0.09
CA MET A 162 -16.47 2.54 1.49
C MET A 162 -17.90 3.01 1.79
N GLU A 163 -18.32 2.86 3.03
CA GLU A 163 -19.57 3.44 3.52
C GLU A 163 -19.48 3.69 5.02
N PHE A 164 -20.22 4.68 5.51
CA PHE A 164 -20.51 4.79 6.93
C PHE A 164 -21.81 4.06 7.22
N ALA A 165 -21.80 3.19 8.21
CA ALA A 165 -22.98 2.48 8.65
C ALA A 165 -22.88 2.20 10.14
N ASN A 166 -23.97 2.43 10.85
CA ASN A 166 -24.09 2.02 12.24
C ASN A 166 -24.30 0.49 12.29
N ILE A 167 -23.27 -0.23 12.72
CA ILE A 167 -23.28 -1.70 12.83
C ILE A 167 -23.48 -2.19 14.26
N ASP A 168 -23.59 -1.28 15.23
CA ASP A 168 -23.81 -1.61 16.62
C ASP A 168 -25.01 -0.85 17.26
N THR A 169 -24.90 -0.41 18.51
CA THR A 169 -26.00 0.23 19.26
C THR A 169 -25.70 1.66 19.69
N ASP A 170 -24.49 2.15 19.45
CA ASP A 170 -24.12 3.52 19.76
C ASP A 170 -24.54 4.47 18.61
N PRO A 171 -24.51 5.80 18.80
CA PRO A 171 -24.93 6.73 17.76
C PRO A 171 -23.87 6.99 16.68
N SER A 172 -22.61 6.60 16.91
CA SER A 172 -21.50 6.80 15.99
C SER A 172 -21.61 5.82 14.82
N GLN A 173 -21.26 6.27 13.61
CA GLN A 173 -21.20 5.39 12.44
C GLN A 173 -19.79 4.85 12.26
N GLU A 174 -19.68 3.56 12.02
CA GLU A 174 -18.43 2.92 11.67
C GLU A 174 -18.12 3.12 10.19
N LEU A 175 -16.84 3.34 9.89
CA LEU A 175 -16.38 3.30 8.50
C LEU A 175 -16.17 1.85 8.10
N ILE A 176 -16.94 1.39 7.13
CA ILE A 176 -16.78 0.08 6.51
C ILE A 176 -16.01 0.25 5.20
N VAL A 177 -14.84 -0.37 5.11
CA VAL A 177 -14.00 -0.39 3.91
C VAL A 177 -14.01 -1.78 3.30
N PHE A 178 -14.36 -1.85 2.02
CA PHE A 178 -14.29 -3.06 1.23
C PHE A 178 -13.01 -3.04 0.39
N LYS A 179 -12.19 -4.07 0.55
CA LYS A 179 -10.98 -4.28 -0.23
C LYS A 179 -11.07 -5.55 -1.04
N ASN A 180 -10.75 -5.47 -2.33
CA ASN A 180 -10.35 -6.67 -3.06
C ASN A 180 -8.91 -6.98 -2.65
N HIS A 181 -8.71 -8.16 -2.05
CA HIS A 181 -7.40 -8.72 -1.82
C HIS A 181 -7.27 -9.98 -2.68
N SER A 182 -6.31 -9.98 -3.60
CA SER A 182 -5.92 -11.18 -4.32
C SER A 182 -4.76 -11.81 -3.59
N ASP A 183 -4.93 -13.04 -3.12
CA ASP A 183 -3.81 -13.81 -2.61
C ASP A 183 -2.93 -14.34 -3.77
N ASN A 184 -1.91 -15.11 -3.41
CA ASN A 184 -0.98 -15.76 -4.34
C ASN A 184 -1.64 -16.85 -5.21
N TRP A 185 -2.80 -17.36 -4.80
CA TRP A 185 -3.64 -18.27 -5.61
C TRP A 185 -4.52 -17.49 -6.59
N SER A 186 -4.47 -16.16 -6.51
CA SER A 186 -5.41 -15.24 -7.10
C SER A 186 -6.86 -15.51 -6.80
N CYS A 187 -7.08 -16.13 -5.63
CA CYS A 187 -8.36 -16.02 -5.00
C CYS A 187 -8.58 -14.56 -4.64
N ILE A 188 -9.49 -13.91 -5.36
CA ILE A 188 -9.96 -12.58 -5.00
C ILE A 188 -10.92 -12.76 -3.82
N THR A 189 -10.49 -12.22 -2.69
CA THR A 189 -11.29 -12.10 -1.48
C THR A 189 -11.82 -10.67 -1.38
N LEU A 190 -13.08 -10.54 -1.00
CA LEU A 190 -13.63 -9.26 -0.58
C LEU A 190 -13.43 -9.16 0.92
N GLN A 191 -12.40 -8.45 1.34
CA GLN A 191 -12.14 -8.15 2.73
C GLN A 191 -13.00 -6.95 3.14
N GLN A 192 -13.80 -7.14 4.18
CA GLN A 192 -14.57 -6.08 4.82
C GLN A 192 -13.86 -5.73 6.13
N LEU A 193 -13.32 -4.52 6.19
CA LEU A 193 -12.69 -3.94 7.36
C LEU A 193 -13.67 -2.93 7.97
N SER A 194 -13.93 -3.02 9.26
CA SER A 194 -14.61 -1.94 10.00
C SER A 194 -13.60 -1.11 10.78
N TYR A 195 -13.87 0.18 10.87
CA TYR A 195 -13.20 1.08 11.78
C TYR A 195 -14.24 1.68 12.71
N GLU A 196 -14.03 1.53 14.01
CA GLU A 196 -14.91 1.95 15.09
C GLU A 196 -14.39 3.23 15.74
N TRP A 197 -15.29 4.12 16.13
CA TRP A 197 -14.91 5.36 16.80
C TRP A 197 -14.64 5.13 18.29
N ASP A 198 -13.42 5.37 18.75
CA ASP A 198 -13.05 5.17 20.17
C ASP A 198 -13.22 6.42 21.06
N GLY A 199 -13.83 7.48 20.50
CA GLY A 199 -13.93 8.80 21.12
C GLY A 199 -12.83 9.78 20.73
N ASN A 200 -11.74 9.33 20.09
CA ASN A 200 -10.65 10.19 19.59
C ASN A 200 -10.25 9.89 18.14
N SER A 201 -10.32 8.63 17.72
CA SER A 201 -9.90 8.15 16.41
C SER A 201 -10.71 6.95 15.96
N TYR A 202 -10.69 6.70 14.64
CA TYR A 202 -11.25 5.48 14.08
C TYR A 202 -10.21 4.36 14.20
N VAL A 203 -10.49 3.36 15.03
CA VAL A 203 -9.60 2.21 15.28
C VAL A 203 -10.10 0.95 14.57
N PRO A 204 -9.23 0.01 14.16
CA PRO A 204 -9.69 -1.22 13.53
C PRO A 204 -10.63 -2.02 14.44
N GLY A 205 -11.84 -2.31 13.95
CA GLY A 205 -12.84 -3.13 14.62
C GLY A 205 -12.72 -4.60 14.22
N PHE A 206 -13.56 -5.05 13.28
CA PHE A 206 -13.51 -6.41 12.75
C PHE A 206 -12.94 -6.49 11.34
N ASP A 207 -12.38 -7.65 11.03
CA ASP A 207 -11.96 -8.05 9.69
C ASP A 207 -12.72 -9.30 9.27
N LYS A 208 -13.46 -9.18 8.17
CA LYS A 208 -14.20 -10.29 7.57
C LYS A 208 -13.78 -10.48 6.12
N ALA A 209 -13.02 -11.54 5.86
CA ALA A 209 -12.75 -12.00 4.50
C ALA A 209 -13.93 -12.81 3.94
N ILE A 210 -14.48 -12.37 2.81
CA ILE A 210 -15.46 -13.13 2.03
C ILE A 210 -14.74 -13.67 0.79
N LEU A 211 -14.49 -14.97 0.77
CA LEU A 211 -13.94 -15.66 -0.40
C LEU A 211 -14.95 -15.57 -1.56
N SER A 212 -14.53 -15.12 -2.73
CA SER A 212 -15.37 -15.18 -3.93
C SER A 212 -15.62 -16.64 -4.34
N ASN A 213 -16.74 -16.92 -5.00
CA ASN A 213 -17.01 -18.25 -5.58
C ASN A 213 -16.36 -18.40 -6.96
N THR A 214 -15.06 -18.13 -7.05
CA THR A 214 -14.26 -18.28 -8.27
C THR A 214 -13.53 -19.63 -8.28
N ALA A 215 -13.02 -20.04 -9.44
CA ALA A 215 -12.17 -21.23 -9.55
C ALA A 215 -10.93 -21.07 -8.65
N ASP A 216 -10.23 -19.95 -8.74
CA ASP A 216 -9.03 -19.67 -7.94
C ASP A 216 -9.30 -19.74 -6.42
N CYS A 217 -10.45 -19.22 -5.96
CA CYS A 217 -10.86 -19.39 -4.56
C CYS A 217 -11.30 -20.82 -4.20
N THR A 218 -11.73 -21.62 -5.16
CA THR A 218 -11.97 -23.05 -4.95
C THR A 218 -10.65 -23.80 -4.73
N LEU A 219 -9.61 -23.47 -5.50
CA LEU A 219 -8.27 -23.99 -5.29
C LEU A 219 -7.71 -23.56 -3.92
N ARG A 220 -7.83 -22.28 -3.55
CA ARG A 220 -7.42 -21.78 -2.22
C ARG A 220 -8.09 -22.56 -1.08
N ARG A 221 -9.39 -22.86 -1.20
CA ARG A 221 -10.13 -23.68 -0.24
C ARG A 221 -9.64 -25.13 -0.23
N ALA A 222 -9.32 -25.70 -1.39
CA ALA A 222 -8.78 -27.06 -1.48
C ALA A 222 -7.45 -27.19 -0.74
N GLU A 223 -6.54 -26.22 -0.92
CA GLU A 223 -5.26 -26.18 -0.21
C GLU A 223 -5.43 -25.96 1.29
N THR A 224 -6.37 -25.10 1.69
CA THR A 224 -6.70 -24.94 3.12
C THR A 224 -7.15 -26.25 3.74
N ALA A 225 -8.05 -26.97 3.07
CA ALA A 225 -8.53 -28.28 3.50
C ALA A 225 -7.37 -29.30 3.58
N MET A 226 -6.48 -29.28 2.59
CA MET A 226 -5.28 -30.13 2.56
C MET A 226 -4.35 -29.85 3.75
N TRP A 227 -4.14 -28.58 4.12
CA TRP A 227 -3.27 -28.19 5.25
C TRP A 227 -3.83 -28.55 6.62
N ILE A 228 -5.15 -28.52 6.80
CA ILE A 228 -5.80 -28.89 8.07
C ILE A 228 -6.09 -30.40 8.18
N GLY A 229 -5.75 -31.17 7.15
CA GLY A 229 -5.95 -32.62 7.10
C GLY A 229 -7.37 -33.07 6.70
N ASP A 230 -8.20 -32.16 6.20
CA ASP A 230 -9.53 -32.48 5.63
C ASP A 230 -9.39 -32.92 4.17
N PHE A 231 -8.83 -34.11 3.97
CA PHE A 231 -8.48 -34.62 2.64
C PHE A 231 -9.71 -34.94 1.77
N GLU A 232 -10.86 -35.24 2.38
CA GLU A 232 -12.12 -35.46 1.66
C GLU A 232 -12.62 -34.15 1.04
N ALA A 233 -12.69 -33.08 1.84
CA ALA A 233 -13.04 -31.76 1.32
C ALA A 233 -12.02 -31.26 0.29
N ALA A 234 -10.73 -31.46 0.54
CA ALA A 234 -9.67 -31.07 -0.39
C ALA A 234 -9.86 -31.75 -1.76
N ALA A 235 -10.03 -33.08 -1.78
CA ALA A 235 -10.24 -33.84 -3.02
C ALA A 235 -11.48 -33.35 -3.80
N ALA A 236 -12.60 -33.15 -3.11
CA ALA A 236 -13.83 -32.65 -3.73
C ALA A 236 -13.66 -31.23 -4.33
N LEU A 237 -12.93 -30.35 -3.63
CA LEU A 237 -12.66 -28.99 -4.10
C LEU A 237 -11.67 -28.99 -5.29
N TYR A 238 -10.66 -29.85 -5.31
CA TYR A 238 -9.80 -30.01 -6.48
C TYR A 238 -10.56 -30.53 -7.70
N GLU A 239 -11.48 -31.47 -7.52
CA GLU A 239 -12.35 -31.94 -8.61
C GLU A 239 -13.22 -30.82 -9.17
N LEU A 240 -13.83 -30.03 -8.29
CA LEU A 240 -14.61 -28.86 -8.70
C LEU A 240 -13.75 -27.85 -9.47
N TYR A 241 -12.53 -27.57 -8.99
CA TYR A 241 -11.59 -26.70 -9.70
C TYR A 241 -11.28 -27.24 -11.10
N LEU A 242 -10.95 -28.53 -11.22
CA LEU A 242 -10.58 -29.14 -12.50
C LEU A 242 -11.71 -29.06 -13.54
N VAL A 243 -12.98 -29.13 -13.11
CA VAL A 243 -14.12 -28.92 -14.02
C VAL A 243 -14.11 -27.50 -14.60
N GLU A 244 -13.89 -26.48 -13.78
CA GLU A 244 -13.82 -25.09 -14.25
C GLU A 244 -12.53 -24.82 -15.05
N TYR A 245 -11.42 -25.44 -14.66
CA TYR A 245 -10.15 -25.40 -15.37
C TYR A 245 -10.31 -25.93 -16.80
N GLU A 246 -10.91 -27.11 -17.00
CA GLU A 246 -11.08 -27.68 -18.35
C GLU A 246 -11.97 -26.79 -19.23
N ARG A 247 -13.01 -26.17 -18.65
CA ARG A 247 -13.81 -25.17 -19.39
C ARG A 247 -13.00 -23.93 -19.76
N ALA A 248 -12.17 -23.44 -18.85
CA ALA A 248 -11.32 -22.28 -19.08
C ALA A 248 -10.22 -22.59 -20.12
N TYR A 249 -9.66 -23.79 -20.07
CA TYR A 249 -8.64 -24.30 -20.98
C TYR A 249 -9.19 -24.51 -22.40
N ALA A 250 -10.40 -25.07 -22.55
CA ALA A 250 -11.05 -25.17 -23.85
C ALA A 250 -11.25 -23.79 -24.52
N ARG A 251 -11.74 -22.80 -23.75
CA ARG A 251 -11.85 -21.41 -24.24
C ARG A 251 -10.50 -20.79 -24.58
N TYR A 252 -9.45 -21.17 -23.85
CA TYR A 252 -8.09 -20.74 -24.15
C TYR A 252 -7.62 -21.30 -25.49
N LEU A 253 -7.85 -22.59 -25.77
CA LEU A 253 -7.49 -23.22 -27.04
C LEU A 253 -8.25 -22.59 -28.22
N ASP A 254 -9.55 -22.36 -28.07
CA ASP A 254 -10.37 -21.69 -29.10
C ASP A 254 -9.80 -20.30 -29.44
N LYS A 255 -9.42 -19.52 -28.42
CA LYS A 255 -8.79 -18.21 -28.63
C LYS A 255 -7.39 -18.30 -29.22
N LEU A 256 -6.60 -19.29 -28.81
CA LEU A 256 -5.26 -19.51 -29.36
C LEU A 256 -5.33 -19.84 -30.86
N GLU A 257 -6.36 -20.58 -31.29
CA GLU A 257 -6.62 -20.84 -32.70
C GLU A 257 -7.04 -19.56 -33.45
N GLU A 258 -7.86 -18.71 -32.82
CA GLU A 258 -8.34 -17.44 -33.40
C GLU A 258 -7.23 -16.39 -33.57
N CYS A 259 -6.43 -16.14 -32.52
CA CYS A 259 -5.47 -15.02 -32.48
C CYS A 259 -4.00 -15.42 -32.37
N GLY A 260 -3.65 -16.71 -32.36
CA GLY A 260 -2.28 -17.16 -32.12
C GLY A 260 -1.84 -16.82 -30.69
N ASP A 261 -0.61 -16.35 -30.50
CA ASP A 261 -0.09 -15.97 -29.17
C ASP A 261 -0.57 -14.57 -28.76
N CYS A 262 -1.86 -14.43 -28.47
CA CYS A 262 -2.50 -13.17 -28.05
C CYS A 262 -2.24 -12.81 -26.58
N GLY A 263 -1.13 -13.27 -26.00
CA GLY A 263 -0.74 -12.95 -24.62
C GLY A 263 -1.75 -13.44 -23.58
N ILE A 264 -2.51 -14.49 -23.89
CA ILE A 264 -3.48 -15.04 -22.95
C ILE A 264 -2.71 -15.58 -21.73
N PRO A 265 -3.14 -15.30 -20.49
CA PRO A 265 -2.42 -15.73 -19.30
C PRO A 265 -2.16 -17.24 -19.31
N ARG A 266 -0.87 -17.63 -19.43
CA ARG A 266 -0.44 -19.05 -19.41
C ARG A 266 -0.74 -19.75 -18.09
N ARG A 267 -1.17 -19.00 -17.07
CA ARG A 267 -1.43 -19.49 -15.73
C ARG A 267 -2.48 -20.59 -15.68
N ILE A 268 -3.53 -20.47 -16.50
CA ILE A 268 -4.56 -21.51 -16.61
C ILE A 268 -3.86 -22.84 -16.90
N ILE A 269 -3.06 -22.90 -17.96
CA ILE A 269 -2.34 -24.11 -18.42
C ILE A 269 -1.46 -24.73 -17.31
N MET A 270 -0.84 -23.87 -16.52
CA MET A 270 0.13 -24.27 -15.51
C MET A 270 -0.54 -24.86 -14.26
N LEU A 271 -1.64 -24.26 -13.78
CA LEU A 271 -2.29 -24.73 -12.55
C LEU A 271 -3.00 -26.08 -12.70
N GLY A 272 -3.45 -26.45 -13.90
CA GLY A 272 -4.16 -27.72 -14.13
C GLY A 272 -3.38 -28.96 -13.67
N PRO A 273 -2.18 -29.22 -14.23
CA PRO A 273 -1.33 -30.35 -13.83
C PRO A 273 -1.01 -30.37 -12.33
N TYR A 274 -0.72 -29.19 -11.75
CA TYR A 274 -0.51 -29.05 -10.32
C TYR A 274 -1.72 -29.53 -9.50
N VAL A 275 -2.91 -29.02 -9.82
CA VAL A 275 -4.14 -29.39 -9.11
C VAL A 275 -4.47 -30.87 -9.27
N TYR A 276 -4.20 -31.41 -10.46
CA TYR A 276 -4.37 -32.84 -10.74
C TYR A 276 -3.50 -33.69 -9.82
N ALA A 277 -2.22 -33.33 -9.67
CA ALA A 277 -1.27 -33.97 -8.80
C ALA A 277 -1.68 -33.85 -7.31
N ARG A 278 -2.14 -32.68 -6.86
CA ARG A 278 -2.63 -32.49 -5.48
C ARG A 278 -3.85 -33.34 -5.15
N ARG A 279 -4.79 -33.47 -6.09
CA ARG A 279 -5.94 -34.37 -5.93
C ARG A 279 -5.51 -35.82 -5.73
N ILE A 280 -4.50 -36.30 -6.47
CA ILE A 280 -3.95 -37.65 -6.29
C ILE A 280 -3.43 -37.83 -4.86
N ILE A 281 -2.69 -36.85 -4.36
CA ILE A 281 -2.16 -36.88 -3.00
C ILE A 281 -3.30 -36.90 -1.98
N ALA A 282 -4.34 -36.07 -2.13
CA ALA A 282 -5.51 -36.07 -1.24
C ALA A 282 -6.19 -37.46 -1.17
N TYR A 283 -6.39 -38.11 -2.33
CA TYR A 283 -6.91 -39.50 -2.36
C TYR A 283 -5.97 -40.52 -1.73
N ALA A 284 -4.66 -40.35 -1.89
CA ALA A 284 -3.67 -41.18 -1.22
C ALA A 284 -3.70 -41.00 0.30
N MET A 285 -3.90 -39.77 0.80
CA MET A 285 -4.06 -39.49 2.24
C MET A 285 -5.33 -40.16 2.81
N MET A 286 -6.41 -40.24 2.01
CA MET A 286 -7.62 -41.00 2.35
C MET A 286 -7.49 -42.53 2.20
N ARG A 287 -6.34 -43.02 1.70
CA ARG A 287 -6.07 -44.44 1.39
C ARG A 287 -7.01 -45.01 0.31
N ASP A 288 -7.50 -44.17 -0.60
CA ASP A 288 -8.31 -44.58 -1.75
C ASP A 288 -7.38 -44.99 -2.92
N SER A 289 -6.82 -46.19 -2.83
CA SER A 289 -5.85 -46.68 -3.82
C SER A 289 -6.44 -46.85 -5.22
N GLU A 290 -7.76 -47.08 -5.33
CA GLU A 290 -8.43 -47.23 -6.62
C GLU A 290 -8.45 -45.90 -7.38
N ARG A 291 -8.90 -44.83 -6.72
CA ARG A 291 -8.90 -43.48 -7.31
C ARG A 291 -7.49 -42.97 -7.57
N VAL A 292 -6.53 -43.23 -6.67
CA VAL A 292 -5.12 -42.89 -6.90
C VAL A 292 -4.61 -43.52 -8.19
N GLN A 293 -4.81 -44.83 -8.38
CA GLN A 293 -4.37 -45.54 -9.58
C GLN A 293 -5.06 -44.99 -10.84
N GLN A 294 -6.38 -44.80 -10.79
CA GLN A 294 -7.16 -44.24 -11.89
C GLN A 294 -6.62 -42.87 -12.34
N TYR A 295 -6.33 -41.98 -11.39
CA TYR A 295 -5.84 -40.65 -11.71
C TYR A 295 -4.38 -40.65 -12.15
N ILE A 296 -3.52 -41.51 -11.61
CA ILE A 296 -2.16 -41.69 -12.14
C ILE A 296 -2.19 -42.15 -13.60
N ASP A 297 -3.05 -43.11 -13.95
CA ASP A 297 -3.14 -43.59 -15.33
C ASP A 297 -3.70 -42.52 -16.28
N THR A 298 -4.62 -41.68 -15.79
CA THR A 298 -5.08 -40.51 -16.53
C THR A 298 -3.95 -39.49 -16.72
N LEU A 299 -3.15 -39.23 -15.68
CA LEU A 299 -2.01 -38.31 -15.75
C LEU A 299 -0.92 -38.80 -16.71
N LYS A 300 -0.67 -40.12 -16.78
CA LYS A 300 0.24 -40.72 -17.78
C LYS A 300 -0.24 -40.51 -19.22
N ALA A 301 -1.55 -40.49 -19.42
CA ALA A 301 -2.18 -40.29 -20.72
C ALA A 301 -2.35 -38.80 -21.09
N ASP A 302 -2.18 -37.89 -20.14
CA ASP A 302 -2.28 -36.45 -20.37
C ASP A 302 -0.93 -35.89 -20.86
N ASP A 303 -0.90 -35.42 -22.10
CA ASP A 303 0.27 -34.78 -22.71
C ASP A 303 0.57 -33.39 -22.13
N ARG A 304 -0.34 -32.84 -21.31
CA ARG A 304 -0.21 -31.53 -20.64
C ARG A 304 0.51 -31.61 -19.29
N ARG A 305 0.91 -32.80 -18.83
CA ARG A 305 1.54 -32.97 -17.51
C ARG A 305 2.81 -32.14 -17.39
N ASP A 306 3.05 -31.60 -16.20
CA ASP A 306 4.25 -30.85 -15.86
C ASP A 306 5.26 -31.74 -15.13
N GLY A 307 6.41 -31.16 -14.76
CA GLY A 307 7.43 -31.88 -14.01
C GLY A 307 6.94 -32.41 -12.65
N PHE A 308 5.93 -31.79 -12.05
CA PHE A 308 5.33 -32.27 -10.82
C PHE A 308 4.50 -33.54 -11.07
N GLY A 309 3.71 -33.57 -12.14
CA GLY A 309 3.01 -34.76 -12.57
C GLY A 309 3.95 -35.92 -12.91
N ASP A 310 5.06 -35.63 -13.61
CA ASP A 310 6.11 -36.62 -13.90
C ASP A 310 6.75 -37.18 -12.61
N ALA A 311 6.97 -36.34 -11.60
CA ALA A 311 7.49 -36.78 -10.31
C ALA A 311 6.55 -37.78 -9.61
N LEU A 312 5.24 -37.55 -9.63
CA LEU A 312 4.26 -38.48 -9.06
C LEU A 312 4.20 -39.81 -9.83
N ILE A 313 4.31 -39.78 -11.16
CA ILE A 313 4.36 -40.99 -12.00
C ILE A 313 5.63 -41.81 -11.69
N ALA A 314 6.74 -41.13 -11.43
CA ALA A 314 8.03 -41.74 -11.13
C ALA A 314 8.16 -42.25 -9.68
N ALA A 315 7.16 -42.04 -8.82
CA ALA A 315 7.17 -42.52 -7.44
C ALA A 315 7.33 -44.06 -7.40
N ASN A 316 8.16 -44.56 -6.47
CA ASN A 316 8.48 -45.99 -6.34
C ASN A 316 7.24 -46.86 -6.07
N SER A 317 6.23 -46.28 -5.42
CA SER A 317 4.90 -46.87 -5.28
C SER A 317 3.85 -45.74 -5.20
N PHE A 318 2.57 -46.10 -5.32
CA PHE A 318 1.47 -45.15 -5.09
C PHE A 318 0.95 -45.18 -3.65
N ARG A 319 1.82 -45.57 -2.70
CA ARG A 319 1.57 -45.35 -1.28
C ARG A 319 1.71 -43.87 -0.98
N THR A 320 0.95 -43.41 0.01
CA THR A 320 0.88 -42.02 0.45
C THR A 320 2.25 -41.40 0.71
N GLU A 321 3.12 -42.14 1.41
CA GLU A 321 4.48 -41.72 1.75
C GLU A 321 5.32 -41.43 0.50
N ASP A 322 5.28 -42.32 -0.50
CA ASP A 322 6.07 -42.20 -1.72
C ASP A 322 5.59 -41.04 -2.61
N LEU A 323 4.26 -40.85 -2.70
CA LEU A 323 3.67 -39.73 -3.44
C LEU A 323 3.99 -38.38 -2.78
N CYS A 324 3.93 -38.32 -1.45
CA CYS A 324 4.33 -37.13 -0.69
C CYS A 324 5.83 -36.83 -0.83
N TRP A 325 6.70 -37.84 -0.80
CA TRP A 325 8.13 -37.66 -1.03
C TRP A 325 8.44 -37.23 -2.47
N ALA A 326 7.76 -37.81 -3.46
CA ALA A 326 7.90 -37.39 -4.85
C ALA A 326 7.53 -35.91 -5.03
N ALA A 327 6.44 -35.47 -4.39
CA ALA A 327 6.05 -34.07 -4.37
C ALA A 327 7.10 -33.17 -3.72
N TYR A 328 7.59 -33.55 -2.53
CA TYR A 328 8.62 -32.80 -1.81
C TYR A 328 9.91 -32.66 -2.62
N ASN A 329 10.43 -33.78 -3.13
CA ASN A 329 11.68 -33.83 -3.89
C ASN A 329 11.61 -32.99 -5.17
N TYR A 330 10.45 -32.94 -5.83
CA TYR A 330 10.24 -32.10 -7.01
C TYR A 330 10.46 -30.61 -6.67
N TYR A 331 9.87 -30.12 -5.58
CA TYR A 331 10.01 -28.72 -5.17
C TYR A 331 11.41 -28.40 -4.63
N GLU A 332 12.02 -29.32 -3.88
CA GLU A 332 13.39 -29.15 -3.39
C GLU A 332 14.41 -29.10 -4.53
N ALA A 333 14.25 -29.92 -5.57
CA ALA A 333 15.15 -29.99 -6.72
C ALA A 333 15.00 -28.80 -7.69
N ASN A 334 13.91 -28.03 -7.60
CA ASN A 334 13.64 -26.89 -8.47
C ASN A 334 13.52 -25.57 -7.65
N PRO A 335 14.56 -25.17 -6.89
CA PRO A 335 14.51 -23.98 -6.02
C PRO A 335 14.61 -22.66 -6.80
N SER A 336 15.00 -22.73 -8.08
CA SER A 336 15.20 -21.61 -8.99
C SER A 336 14.13 -21.57 -10.08
N PHE A 337 12.85 -21.55 -9.69
CA PHE A 337 11.83 -20.95 -10.56
C PHE A 337 12.19 -19.46 -10.70
N ASP A 338 12.45 -19.03 -11.92
CA ASP A 338 12.99 -17.71 -12.26
C ASP A 338 11.87 -16.69 -12.06
N ILE A 339 12.02 -15.89 -11.00
CA ILE A 339 11.07 -14.86 -10.54
C ILE A 339 10.79 -13.83 -11.65
N SER A 340 11.62 -13.76 -12.70
CA SER A 340 11.47 -12.83 -13.80
C SER A 340 10.31 -13.15 -14.76
N SER A 341 9.69 -14.32 -14.67
CA SER A 341 8.41 -14.57 -15.34
C SER A 341 7.26 -14.46 -14.34
N ASP A 342 6.26 -13.61 -14.64
CA ASP A 342 5.05 -13.36 -13.83
C ASP A 342 4.27 -14.63 -13.41
N LEU A 343 4.65 -15.80 -13.92
CA LEU A 343 4.04 -17.11 -13.70
C LEU A 343 4.74 -17.94 -12.61
N ASP A 344 6.03 -17.71 -12.35
CA ASP A 344 6.85 -18.53 -11.46
C ASP A 344 6.73 -18.16 -9.97
N ILE A 345 6.26 -16.94 -9.68
CA ILE A 345 5.99 -16.49 -8.30
C ILE A 345 4.87 -17.34 -7.68
N SER A 346 3.91 -17.80 -8.48
CA SER A 346 2.83 -18.67 -7.98
C SER A 346 3.39 -19.99 -7.44
N TYR A 347 4.38 -20.60 -8.09
CA TYR A 347 4.86 -21.95 -7.75
C TYR A 347 5.71 -22.05 -6.47
N ARG A 348 6.46 -21.01 -6.12
CA ARG A 348 7.24 -21.01 -4.87
C ARG A 348 6.35 -21.00 -3.61
N VAL A 349 5.11 -20.52 -3.75
CA VAL A 349 4.18 -20.27 -2.63
C VAL A 349 3.29 -21.49 -2.34
N ILE A 350 3.33 -22.47 -3.22
CA ILE A 350 2.36 -23.57 -3.28
C ILE A 350 2.63 -24.74 -2.31
N PRO A 351 3.88 -25.11 -1.97
CA PRO A 351 4.15 -26.16 -0.97
C PRO A 351 4.35 -25.62 0.45
N GLY A 352 4.23 -24.30 0.65
CA GLY A 352 4.40 -23.64 1.93
C GLY A 352 3.07 -23.14 2.47
N ARG A 353 2.78 -23.31 3.76
CA ARG A 353 1.85 -22.45 4.48
C ARG A 353 2.42 -21.04 4.46
N ILE A 354 2.22 -20.31 3.37
CA ILE A 354 2.63 -18.92 3.25
C ILE A 354 1.60 -18.10 4.02
N LEU A 355 2.10 -17.18 4.85
CA LEU A 355 1.25 -16.21 5.52
C LEU A 355 0.52 -15.42 4.43
N GLU A 356 -0.81 -15.34 4.55
CA GLU A 356 -1.76 -14.86 3.53
C GLU A 356 -1.41 -13.46 2.99
N ASP A 357 -0.59 -12.68 3.72
CA ASP A 357 -0.28 -11.27 3.46
C ASP A 357 1.14 -10.97 2.96
N ILE A 358 1.98 -11.96 2.61
CA ILE A 358 3.35 -11.67 2.12
C ILE A 358 3.29 -11.24 0.64
N HIS A 359 3.06 -9.95 0.41
CA HIS A 359 3.14 -9.31 -0.90
C HIS A 359 4.61 -9.27 -1.39
N THR A 360 4.93 -10.06 -2.42
CA THR A 360 6.30 -10.25 -2.95
C THR A 360 6.86 -9.07 -3.76
N LEU A 361 6.38 -7.84 -3.58
CA LEU A 361 6.69 -6.78 -4.53
C LEU A 361 8.08 -6.13 -4.41
N THR A 362 8.87 -6.35 -3.36
CA THR A 362 10.26 -5.80 -3.36
C THR A 362 11.24 -6.40 -2.37
N GLU A 363 10.80 -7.18 -1.38
CA GLU A 363 11.72 -7.76 -0.41
C GLU A 363 12.05 -9.19 -0.83
N TYR A 364 13.30 -9.38 -1.27
CA TYR A 364 13.93 -10.68 -1.50
C TYR A 364 13.95 -11.47 -0.19
N PHE A 365 12.83 -12.07 0.21
CA PHE A 365 12.82 -13.11 1.21
C PHE A 365 13.43 -14.35 0.59
N PHE A 366 14.73 -14.52 0.79
CA PHE A 366 15.31 -15.84 0.83
C PHE A 366 14.53 -16.61 1.90
N LEU A 367 13.80 -17.65 1.49
CA LEU A 367 13.28 -18.68 2.38
C LEU A 367 14.49 -19.31 3.09
N GLY A 368 14.97 -18.65 4.14
CA GLY A 368 16.00 -19.16 5.06
C GLY A 368 15.44 -20.25 5.98
N ASP A 369 14.13 -20.48 5.93
CA ASP A 369 13.45 -21.58 6.58
C ASP A 369 13.33 -22.77 5.63
N THR A 370 13.78 -23.93 6.11
CA THR A 370 13.69 -25.23 5.45
C THR A 370 12.28 -25.52 4.96
N ILE A 371 12.16 -25.94 3.70
CA ILE A 371 10.94 -26.56 3.15
C ILE A 371 10.62 -27.78 4.03
N ASP A 372 9.41 -27.83 4.60
CA ASP A 372 8.97 -28.91 5.51
C ASP A 372 7.81 -29.66 4.85
N PRO A 373 7.84 -31.01 4.73
CA PRO A 373 6.73 -31.83 4.24
C PRO A 373 5.37 -31.54 4.90
N ALA A 374 5.37 -31.12 6.17
CA ALA A 374 4.16 -30.72 6.88
C ALA A 374 3.48 -29.50 6.23
N ARG A 375 4.25 -28.60 5.61
CA ARG A 375 3.72 -27.41 4.92
C ARG A 375 3.11 -27.74 3.56
N ALA A 376 3.47 -28.88 2.95
CA ALA A 376 2.84 -29.37 1.73
C ALA A 376 1.50 -30.10 2.00
N GLY A 377 0.99 -30.12 3.24
CA GLY A 377 -0.18 -30.93 3.61
C GLY A 377 0.10 -32.44 3.61
N CYS A 378 1.38 -32.81 3.58
CA CYS A 378 1.89 -34.18 3.63
C CYS A 378 2.56 -34.44 4.98
N ASP A 379 2.06 -33.85 6.07
CA ASP A 379 2.63 -34.04 7.41
C ASP A 379 2.60 -35.53 7.78
N PRO A 380 3.77 -36.15 8.04
CA PRO A 380 3.84 -37.53 8.54
C PRO A 380 3.00 -37.75 9.81
N ALA A 381 2.70 -36.69 10.57
CA ALA A 381 1.79 -36.75 11.71
C ALA A 381 0.36 -37.19 11.31
N PHE A 382 -0.14 -36.79 10.14
CA PHE A 382 -1.44 -37.25 9.62
C PHE A 382 -1.42 -38.72 9.17
N LEU A 383 -0.24 -39.30 8.92
CA LEU A 383 -0.10 -40.71 8.59
C LEU A 383 -0.22 -41.61 9.83
N ASN A 384 -0.13 -41.02 11.03
CA ASN A 384 -0.34 -41.75 12.29
C ASN A 384 -1.85 -41.96 12.53
N PRO A 385 -2.36 -43.20 12.57
CA PRO A 385 -3.78 -43.47 12.77
C PRO A 385 -4.34 -43.05 14.14
N ALA A 386 -3.49 -42.62 15.08
CA ALA A 386 -3.89 -42.07 16.38
C ALA A 386 -4.03 -40.53 16.41
N TYR A 387 -3.76 -39.83 15.31
CA TYR A 387 -3.77 -38.36 15.27
C TYR A 387 -5.19 -37.80 15.10
N HIS A 388 -5.59 -36.94 16.03
CA HIS A 388 -6.76 -36.05 15.92
C HIS A 388 -6.24 -34.61 16.02
N PRO A 389 -6.43 -33.74 15.01
CA PRO A 389 -5.87 -32.39 15.04
C PRO A 389 -6.46 -31.59 16.22
N THR A 390 -5.57 -30.96 16.98
CA THR A 390 -5.92 -29.94 17.98
C THR A 390 -5.64 -28.57 17.34
N PRO A 391 -6.54 -27.57 17.42
CA PRO A 391 -6.35 -26.28 16.74
C PRO A 391 -5.11 -25.53 17.27
N THR A 392 -4.26 -25.06 16.36
CA THR A 392 -2.96 -24.43 16.66
C THR A 392 -3.05 -22.90 16.72
N PRO A 393 -2.44 -22.23 17.73
CA PRO A 393 -2.39 -20.77 17.84
C PRO A 393 -1.31 -20.10 16.95
N THR A 394 -1.49 -18.80 16.69
CA THR A 394 -0.74 -17.92 15.77
C THR A 394 0.72 -17.65 16.20
N PRO A 395 1.71 -17.60 15.27
CA PRO A 395 3.13 -17.37 15.58
C PRO A 395 3.55 -15.89 15.63
N THR A 396 4.58 -15.60 16.43
CA THR A 396 5.18 -14.27 16.69
C THR A 396 6.43 -14.01 15.82
N PRO A 397 6.73 -12.78 15.35
CA PRO A 397 7.82 -12.52 14.41
C PRO A 397 9.19 -12.22 15.06
N PHE A 398 10.28 -12.39 14.27
CA PHE A 398 11.69 -12.17 14.62
C PHE A 398 12.38 -11.23 13.60
N VAL A 399 13.43 -10.50 14.00
CA VAL A 399 14.08 -9.41 13.22
C VAL A 399 15.61 -9.54 13.18
N SER A 400 16.24 -9.21 12.02
CA SER A 400 17.52 -8.46 11.91
C SER A 400 17.79 -8.01 10.46
N GLN A 401 18.16 -6.72 10.24
CA GLN A 401 18.50 -6.11 8.94
C GLN A 401 19.84 -5.31 8.95
N SER A 402 20.28 -4.94 7.74
CA SER A 402 21.59 -4.39 7.29
C SER A 402 21.85 -2.89 7.57
N THR A 403 23.13 -2.47 7.60
CA THR A 403 23.60 -1.11 7.97
C THR A 403 23.48 -0.01 6.91
N PHE A 404 23.13 -0.29 5.65
CA PHE A 404 22.83 0.78 4.67
C PHE A 404 21.41 1.32 4.84
N ILE A 405 20.49 0.43 5.25
CA ILE A 405 19.10 0.77 5.56
C ILE A 405 19.07 1.71 6.78
N SER A 406 19.93 1.45 7.77
CA SER A 406 19.98 2.26 9.00
C SER A 406 20.36 3.73 8.78
N ASP A 407 21.27 4.06 7.86
CA ASP A 407 21.69 5.46 7.65
C ASP A 407 20.59 6.29 6.95
N TYR A 408 19.86 5.68 6.01
CA TYR A 408 18.74 6.32 5.34
C TYR A 408 17.54 6.51 6.27
N GLU A 409 17.20 5.47 7.06
CA GLU A 409 16.19 5.54 8.13
C GLU A 409 16.57 6.60 9.17
N THR A 410 17.85 6.69 9.55
CA THR A 410 18.34 7.72 10.47
C THR A 410 18.08 9.14 9.94
N LEU A 411 18.38 9.42 8.66
CA LEU A 411 18.11 10.73 8.07
C LEU A 411 16.62 11.05 7.98
N GLN A 412 15.81 10.02 7.71
CA GLN A 412 14.36 10.12 7.65
C GLN A 412 13.75 10.41 9.04
N ASP A 413 14.26 9.75 10.08
CA ASP A 413 13.87 9.97 11.47
C ASP A 413 14.30 11.35 11.98
N VAL A 414 15.52 11.77 11.67
CA VAL A 414 16.01 13.12 11.98
C VAL A 414 15.10 14.17 11.36
N ARG A 415 14.76 14.02 10.08
CA ARG A 415 13.85 14.95 9.39
C ARG A 415 12.49 15.03 10.09
N ASN A 416 11.90 13.88 10.39
CA ASN A 416 10.60 13.82 11.07
C ASN A 416 10.67 14.49 12.46
N LEU A 417 11.80 14.32 13.17
CA LEU A 417 12.06 14.98 14.44
C LEU A 417 12.21 16.50 14.30
N GLU A 418 12.99 16.98 13.34
CA GLU A 418 13.17 18.43 13.09
C GLU A 418 11.86 19.13 12.77
N GLN A 419 11.05 18.54 11.89
CA GLN A 419 9.72 19.06 11.56
C GLN A 419 8.81 19.11 12.80
N LYS A 420 8.86 18.08 13.65
CA LYS A 420 8.16 18.07 14.92
C LYS A 420 8.65 19.20 15.83
N LEU A 421 9.96 19.35 16.01
CA LEU A 421 10.54 20.38 16.87
C LEU A 421 10.20 21.80 16.40
N LEU A 422 10.20 22.04 15.09
CA LEU A 422 9.75 23.30 14.49
C LEU A 422 8.27 23.58 14.80
N ARG A 423 7.39 22.59 14.60
CA ARG A 423 5.95 22.70 14.89
C ARG A 423 5.67 22.94 16.37
N ASP A 424 6.43 22.30 17.25
CA ASP A 424 6.28 22.39 18.70
C ASP A 424 6.93 23.66 19.30
N GLY A 425 7.58 24.50 18.47
CA GLY A 425 8.27 25.72 18.93
C GLY A 425 9.62 25.47 19.61
N ASN A 426 10.14 24.25 19.56
CA ASN A 426 11.41 23.84 20.16
C ASN A 426 12.62 24.17 19.25
N TYR A 427 12.74 25.43 18.87
CA TYR A 427 13.69 25.87 17.83
C TYR A 427 15.16 25.63 18.18
N ASN A 428 15.56 25.79 19.45
CA ASN A 428 16.95 25.51 19.85
C ASN A 428 17.33 24.04 19.63
N GLN A 429 16.42 23.13 19.96
CA GLN A 429 16.64 21.70 19.76
C GLN A 429 16.65 21.34 18.28
N ALA A 430 15.78 21.95 17.47
CA ALA A 430 15.79 21.78 16.01
C ALA A 430 17.15 22.19 15.41
N VAL A 431 17.72 23.33 15.86
CA VAL A 431 19.04 23.79 15.41
C VAL A 431 20.16 22.84 15.84
N GLU A 432 20.11 22.33 17.07
CA GLU A 432 21.10 21.37 17.58
C GLU A 432 21.05 20.05 16.81
N THR A 433 19.86 19.47 16.63
CA THR A 433 19.63 18.26 15.84
C THR A 433 20.20 18.42 14.43
N ALA A 434 19.81 19.48 13.73
CA ALA A 434 20.28 19.76 12.38
C ALA A 434 21.80 19.92 12.31
N THR A 435 22.41 20.60 13.29
CA THR A 435 23.85 20.82 13.33
C THR A 435 24.61 19.51 13.52
N ASN A 436 24.14 18.65 14.41
CA ASN A 436 24.74 17.33 14.64
C ASN A 436 24.64 16.44 13.41
N THR A 437 23.48 16.44 12.74
CA THR A 437 23.28 15.65 11.52
C THR A 437 24.12 16.16 10.35
N LEU A 438 24.19 17.48 10.15
CA LEU A 438 25.07 18.08 9.13
C LEU A 438 26.55 17.75 9.37
N ALA A 439 26.98 17.68 10.64
CA ALA A 439 28.33 17.27 10.99
C ALA A 439 28.57 15.77 10.75
N GLN A 440 27.61 14.91 11.11
CA GLN A 440 27.68 13.47 10.92
C GLN A 440 27.78 13.07 9.44
N PHE A 441 27.04 13.76 8.57
CA PHE A 441 26.95 13.47 7.14
C PHE A 441 27.72 14.49 6.27
N ALA A 442 28.78 15.08 6.81
CA ALA A 442 29.60 16.09 6.12
C ALA A 442 30.29 15.58 4.84
N ASP A 443 30.34 14.26 4.62
CA ASP A 443 30.94 13.62 3.44
C ASP A 443 30.12 13.78 2.15
N GLY A 444 28.92 14.35 2.22
CA GLY A 444 28.11 14.72 1.06
C GLY A 444 27.39 13.55 0.38
N ARG A 445 27.46 12.32 0.91
CA ARG A 445 26.77 11.14 0.33
C ARG A 445 25.25 11.29 0.27
N PHE A 446 24.70 12.24 1.04
CA PHE A 446 23.29 12.59 1.08
C PHE A 446 23.02 14.07 0.78
N ALA A 447 23.83 14.70 -0.09
CA ALA A 447 23.78 16.16 -0.36
C ALA A 447 22.36 16.74 -0.47
N TYR A 448 21.44 16.05 -1.16
CA TYR A 448 20.05 16.49 -1.26
C TYR A 448 19.33 16.59 0.10
N ARG A 449 19.44 15.55 0.93
CA ARG A 449 18.83 15.53 2.29
C ARG A 449 19.48 16.55 3.20
N LEU A 450 20.75 16.86 2.99
CA LEU A 450 21.43 17.90 3.77
C LEU A 450 20.93 19.30 3.41
N PHE A 451 20.44 19.53 2.19
CA PHE A 451 19.78 20.80 1.84
C PHE A 451 18.45 20.97 2.60
N GLU A 452 17.67 19.91 2.72
CA GLU A 452 16.43 19.86 3.52
C GLU A 452 16.71 20.21 5.00
N ILE A 453 17.70 19.55 5.61
CA ILE A 453 18.12 19.81 7.00
C ILE A 453 18.62 21.24 7.18
N ARG A 454 19.43 21.77 6.24
CA ARG A 454 19.88 23.17 6.28
C ARG A 454 18.69 24.14 6.22
N TYR A 455 17.68 23.83 5.42
CA TYR A 455 16.52 24.70 5.27
C TYR A 455 15.71 24.76 6.56
N TYR A 456 15.43 23.61 7.19
CA TYR A 456 14.74 23.56 8.48
C TYR A 456 15.55 24.23 9.59
N ARG A 457 16.88 24.10 9.58
CA ARG A 457 17.76 24.83 10.49
C ARG A 457 17.64 26.34 10.30
N ALA A 458 17.65 26.82 9.05
CA ALA A 458 17.51 28.24 8.75
C ALA A 458 16.17 28.80 9.25
N LEU A 459 15.06 28.08 9.04
CA LEU A 459 13.75 28.46 9.58
C LEU A 459 13.76 28.55 11.12
N ALA A 460 14.35 27.57 11.81
CA ALA A 460 14.47 27.61 13.26
C ALA A 460 15.35 28.80 13.74
N LEU A 461 16.43 29.10 13.02
CA LEU A 461 17.31 30.24 13.31
C LEU A 461 16.59 31.59 13.14
N GLU A 462 15.70 31.72 12.16
CA GLU A 462 14.84 32.91 12.02
C GLU A 462 13.93 33.09 13.24
N GLN A 463 13.28 32.02 13.71
CA GLN A 463 12.40 32.08 14.88
C GLN A 463 13.17 32.42 16.17
N LEU A 464 14.46 32.08 16.22
CA LEU A 464 15.38 32.45 17.32
C LEU A 464 15.99 33.84 17.17
N ASN A 465 15.57 34.64 16.18
CA ASN A 465 16.13 35.95 15.88
C ASN A 465 17.66 35.92 15.61
N ARG A 466 18.12 34.89 14.87
CA ARG A 466 19.52 34.71 14.43
C ARG A 466 19.63 34.81 12.89
N PRO A 467 19.27 35.97 12.30
CA PRO A 467 19.09 36.10 10.85
C PRO A 467 20.38 35.90 10.03
N ASN A 468 21.54 36.26 10.57
CA ASN A 468 22.82 36.09 9.87
C ASN A 468 23.17 34.60 9.66
N GLU A 469 22.83 33.77 10.64
CA GLU A 469 23.08 32.32 10.56
C GLU A 469 22.05 31.64 9.66
N ALA A 470 20.78 32.07 9.73
CA ALA A 470 19.75 31.62 8.79
C ALA A 470 20.15 31.97 7.35
N LEU A 471 20.62 33.20 7.12
CA LEU A 471 21.09 33.65 5.81
C LEU A 471 22.27 32.79 5.30
N ALA A 472 23.21 32.43 6.18
CA ALA A 472 24.33 31.57 5.80
C ALA A 472 23.86 30.19 5.29
N ASP A 473 22.83 29.60 5.93
CA ASP A 473 22.26 28.33 5.46
C ASP A 473 21.48 28.48 4.16
N TYR A 474 20.70 29.55 4.00
CA TYR A 474 20.04 29.83 2.71
C TYR A 474 21.05 30.03 1.59
N VAL A 475 22.12 30.80 1.81
CA VAL A 475 23.17 30.99 0.80
C VAL A 475 23.85 29.65 0.48
N ALA A 476 24.15 28.83 1.49
CA ALA A 476 24.72 27.51 1.26
C ALA A 476 23.81 26.63 0.40
N ILE A 477 22.49 26.65 0.61
CA ILE A 477 21.52 25.94 -0.24
C ILE A 477 21.50 26.55 -1.65
N TYR A 478 21.42 27.88 -1.75
CA TYR A 478 21.33 28.61 -3.01
C TYR A 478 22.52 28.32 -3.93
N GLU A 479 23.72 28.29 -3.39
CA GLU A 479 24.96 28.06 -4.14
C GLU A 479 25.18 26.59 -4.49
N ASN A 480 24.81 25.65 -3.60
CA ASN A 480 25.13 24.23 -3.77
C ASN A 480 24.01 23.40 -4.43
N ALA A 481 22.82 23.99 -4.63
CA ALA A 481 21.67 23.27 -5.17
C ALA A 481 21.01 24.00 -6.37
N PRO A 482 21.78 24.37 -7.42
CA PRO A 482 21.37 25.31 -8.48
C PRO A 482 20.08 24.94 -9.22
N ASP A 483 19.75 23.66 -9.32
CA ASP A 483 18.58 23.17 -10.05
C ASP A 483 17.54 22.50 -9.12
N SER A 484 17.58 22.80 -7.83
CA SER A 484 16.66 22.23 -6.83
C SER A 484 15.58 23.22 -6.38
N ALA A 485 14.44 22.72 -5.89
CA ALA A 485 13.45 23.55 -5.21
C ALA A 485 14.02 24.23 -3.96
N TRP A 486 14.98 23.61 -3.28
CA TRP A 486 15.64 24.20 -2.12
C TRP A 486 16.33 25.53 -2.45
N ARG A 487 16.94 25.66 -3.64
CA ARG A 487 17.51 26.94 -4.06
C ARG A 487 16.45 28.02 -4.21
N LEU A 488 15.29 27.69 -4.80
CA LEU A 488 14.20 28.65 -4.92
C LEU A 488 13.69 29.07 -3.53
N LEU A 489 13.62 28.14 -2.56
CA LEU A 489 13.17 28.43 -1.20
C LEU A 489 14.15 29.35 -0.48
N ALA A 490 15.44 29.04 -0.60
CA ALA A 490 16.50 29.86 -0.06
C ALA A 490 16.49 31.26 -0.69
N ALA A 491 16.36 31.37 -2.01
CA ALA A 491 16.32 32.65 -2.72
C ALA A 491 15.21 33.57 -2.20
N MET A 492 14.01 33.03 -1.99
CA MET A 492 12.87 33.81 -1.48
C MET A 492 13.09 34.35 -0.08
N ASN A 493 13.83 33.63 0.77
CA ASN A 493 14.16 34.11 2.11
C ASN A 493 15.35 35.09 2.09
N ILE A 494 16.31 34.93 1.17
CA ILE A 494 17.39 35.91 0.95
C ILE A 494 16.82 37.27 0.52
N GLU A 495 15.87 37.31 -0.42
CA GLU A 495 15.26 38.55 -0.91
C GLU A 495 14.51 39.32 0.20
N ARG A 496 13.94 38.61 1.17
CA ARG A 496 13.22 39.22 2.30
C ARG A 496 14.18 39.95 3.23
N THR A 497 15.30 39.33 3.59
CA THR A 497 16.29 39.92 4.51
C THR A 497 16.83 41.24 3.97
N ASN A 498 17.05 41.34 2.65
CA ASN A 498 17.53 42.55 1.99
C ASN A 498 16.52 43.72 1.94
N ARG A 499 15.24 43.50 2.29
CA ARG A 499 14.21 44.56 2.32
C ARG A 499 13.94 45.12 3.72
N VAL A 500 14.45 44.47 4.77
CA VAL A 500 14.20 44.86 6.17
C VAL A 500 15.36 45.69 6.74
N GLU A 501 16.51 45.70 6.06
CA GLU A 501 17.55 46.74 6.17
C GLU A 501 17.21 47.96 5.31
#